data_AF-A0A957QHA6-F1
#
_entry.id   AF-A0A957QHA6-F1
#
_cell.length_a   1.000
_cell.length_b   1.000
_cell.length_c   1.000
_cell.angle_alpha   90.00
_cell.angle_beta   90.00
_cell.angle_gamma   90.00
#
_symmetry.space_group_name_H-M   'P 1'
#
loop_
_entity.id
_entity.type
_entity.pdbx_description
1 polymer ?
#
loop_
_entity_poly.entity_id
_entity_poly.type
_entity_poly.pdbx_seq_one_letter_code
_entity_poly.pdbx_strand_id
1 'polypeptide(L)'
;RPAGEPRVPYFFARQGAVVDLLDYLGEQYAAEMWALHAEEAIATGLFGPMPHLPELRQRIGDVVAVMRADYTYKLAGDVERAFLGTHGSLSPDEMEIAWLARRLDR
;
A
#
# COMPACT_ATOMS: atom_id res chain seq x y z
N ARG A 1 4.88 14.97 0.62
CA ARG A 1 3.65 14.38 1.21
C ARG A 1 3.46 13.02 0.54
N PRO A 2 3.06 11.99 1.28
CA PRO A 2 2.76 10.69 0.68
C PRO A 2 1.58 10.79 -0.29
N ALA A 3 1.51 9.86 -1.23
CA ALA A 3 0.38 9.64 -2.13
C ALA A 3 -0.27 8.29 -1.81
N GLY A 4 -1.18 7.84 -2.68
CA GLY A 4 -1.92 6.59 -2.48
C GLY A 4 -3.13 6.79 -1.59
N GLU A 5 -3.47 5.76 -0.83
CA GLU A 5 -4.60 5.76 0.10
C GLU A 5 -4.14 5.33 1.52
N PRO A 6 -4.94 5.58 2.57
CA PRO A 6 -4.50 5.37 3.96
C PRO A 6 -4.02 3.96 4.33
N ARG A 7 -4.46 2.91 3.64
CA ARG A 7 -4.07 1.51 3.85
C ARG A 7 -2.82 1.12 3.06
N VAL A 8 -2.48 1.84 2.01
CA VAL A 8 -1.29 1.63 1.17
C VAL A 8 -0.68 2.99 0.78
N PRO A 9 -0.08 3.74 1.73
CA PRO A 9 0.55 5.00 1.42
C PRO A 9 1.85 4.80 0.63
N TYR A 10 2.09 5.71 -0.31
CA TYR A 10 3.32 5.80 -1.11
C TYR A 10 4.19 6.95 -0.62
N PHE A 11 5.40 6.63 -0.16
CA PHE A 11 6.34 7.63 0.33
C PHE A 11 7.36 8.01 -0.74
N PHE A 12 7.70 9.30 -0.76
CA PHE A 12 8.70 9.89 -1.63
C PHE A 12 9.84 10.38 -0.75
N ALA A 13 10.99 9.71 -0.84
CA ALA A 13 12.13 10.03 -0.01
C ALA A 13 12.78 11.35 -0.48
N ARG A 14 13.49 12.02 0.43
CA ARG A 14 14.44 13.05 -0.01
C ARG A 14 15.57 12.38 -0.79
N GLN A 15 16.22 13.13 -1.68
CA GLN A 15 17.32 12.62 -2.50
C GLN A 15 18.38 11.95 -1.62
N GLY A 16 18.68 10.69 -1.90
CA GLY A 16 19.68 9.88 -1.17
C GLY A 16 19.18 9.22 0.12
N ALA A 17 17.92 9.43 0.53
CA ALA A 17 17.41 8.98 1.82
C ALA A 17 16.43 7.78 1.74
N VAL A 18 16.40 7.05 0.62
CA VAL A 18 15.47 5.91 0.44
C VAL A 18 15.77 4.79 1.44
N VAL A 19 17.05 4.46 1.63
CA VAL A 19 17.49 3.42 2.58
C VAL A 19 17.16 3.85 4.01
N ASP A 20 17.56 5.06 4.40
CA ASP A 20 17.25 5.59 5.74
C ASP A 20 15.75 5.59 6.04
N LEU A 21 14.91 5.90 5.04
CA LEU A 21 13.45 5.85 5.18
C LEU A 21 12.94 4.41 5.37
N LEU A 22 13.44 3.46 4.58
CA LEU A 22 13.07 2.04 4.72
C LEU A 22 13.47 1.50 6.09
N ASP A 23 14.70 1.77 6.52
CA ASP A 23 15.22 1.34 7.82
C ASP A 23 14.39 1.95 8.96
N TYR A 24 14.12 3.25 8.91
CA TYR A 24 13.28 3.93 9.89
C TYR A 24 11.87 3.32 9.97
N LEU A 25 11.22 3.07 8.82
CA LEU A 25 9.89 2.48 8.80
C LEU A 25 9.91 1.02 9.29
N GLY A 26 10.91 0.25 8.90
CA GLY A 26 11.10 -1.14 9.30
C GLY A 26 11.42 -1.30 10.79
N GLU A 27 12.12 -0.35 11.40
CA GLU A 27 12.45 -0.38 12.83
C GLU A 27 11.31 0.14 13.70
N GLN A 28 10.69 1.26 13.31
CA GLN A 28 9.74 1.96 14.17
C GLN A 28 8.28 1.51 13.96
N TYR A 29 7.96 0.97 12.78
CA TYR A 29 6.58 0.68 12.38
C TYR A 29 6.39 -0.74 11.81
N ALA A 30 7.28 -1.67 12.11
CA ALA A 30 7.22 -3.05 11.61
C ALA A 30 5.91 -3.79 11.98
N ALA A 31 5.29 -3.40 13.10
CA ALA A 31 4.03 -3.98 13.57
C ALA A 31 2.84 -3.43 12.78
N GLU A 32 2.90 -2.16 12.37
CA GLU A 32 1.82 -1.42 11.73
C GLU A 32 1.86 -1.50 10.21
N MET A 33 3.01 -1.78 9.59
CA MET A 33 3.13 -1.83 8.14
C MET A 33 4.23 -2.77 7.63
N TRP A 34 4.09 -3.21 6.38
CA TRP A 34 5.21 -3.67 5.57
C TRP A 34 5.68 -2.51 4.70
N ALA A 35 6.93 -2.08 4.87
CA ALA A 35 7.55 -1.08 4.02
C ALA A 35 8.41 -1.77 2.95
N LEU A 36 8.09 -1.56 1.68
CA LEU A 36 8.77 -2.19 0.54
C LEU A 36 9.39 -1.11 -0.32
N HIS A 37 10.60 -1.36 -0.82
CA HIS A 37 11.13 -0.55 -1.92
C HIS A 37 10.20 -0.67 -3.14
N ALA A 38 9.99 0.42 -3.88
CA ALA A 38 9.06 0.43 -5.01
C ALA A 38 9.33 -0.67 -6.06
N GLU A 39 10.60 -0.93 -6.38
CA GLU A 39 10.98 -2.00 -7.31
C GLU A 39 10.68 -3.40 -6.76
N GLU A 40 10.81 -3.58 -5.45
CA GLU A 40 10.46 -4.85 -4.79
C GLU A 40 8.94 -5.05 -4.81
N ALA A 41 8.17 -4.00 -4.54
CA ALA A 41 6.71 -4.03 -4.62
C ALA A 41 6.21 -4.32 -6.04
N ILE A 42 6.91 -3.86 -7.07
CA ILE A 42 6.61 -4.23 -8.47
C ILE A 42 6.95 -5.70 -8.71
N ALA A 43 8.14 -6.14 -8.31
CA ALA A 43 8.62 -7.50 -8.55
C ALA A 43 7.76 -8.58 -7.87
N THR A 44 7.12 -8.28 -6.75
CA THR A 44 6.21 -9.20 -6.04
C THR A 44 4.86 -9.37 -6.75
N GLY A 45 4.56 -8.55 -7.77
CA GLY A 45 3.31 -8.60 -8.52
C GLY A 45 2.15 -7.84 -7.87
N LEU A 46 2.41 -7.00 -6.87
CA LEU A 46 1.36 -6.20 -6.20
C LEU A 46 0.60 -5.29 -7.18
N PHE A 47 1.23 -4.90 -8.28
CA PHE A 47 0.63 -4.05 -9.32
C PHE A 47 0.12 -4.85 -10.53
N GLY A 48 -0.08 -6.16 -10.37
CA GLY A 48 -0.56 -7.06 -11.41
C GLY A 48 0.56 -7.58 -12.33
N PRO A 49 0.19 -8.31 -13.40
CA PRO A 49 1.17 -8.86 -14.34
C PRO A 49 1.76 -7.78 -15.26
N MET A 50 2.96 -8.04 -15.76
CA MET A 50 3.61 -7.24 -16.80
C MET A 50 2.87 -7.34 -18.16
N PRO A 51 2.98 -6.34 -19.04
CA PRO A 51 3.77 -5.11 -18.91
C PRO A 51 3.07 -4.01 -18.10
N HIS A 52 3.84 -3.28 -17.30
CA HIS A 52 3.37 -2.08 -16.63
C HIS A 52 3.49 -0.84 -17.52
N LEU A 53 2.65 0.16 -17.24
CA LEU A 53 2.79 1.49 -17.84
C LEU A 53 4.09 2.17 -17.38
N PRO A 54 4.79 2.93 -18.26
CA PRO A 54 6.04 3.60 -17.91
C PRO A 54 5.95 4.51 -16.67
N GLU A 55 4.77 5.07 -16.40
CA GLU A 55 4.53 6.00 -15.30
C GLU A 55 4.35 5.32 -13.94
N LEU A 56 4.23 3.98 -13.88
CA LEU A 56 3.96 3.25 -12.63
C LEU A 56 4.95 3.65 -11.54
N ARG A 57 6.25 3.61 -11.85
CA ARG A 57 7.31 3.92 -10.89
C ARG A 57 7.24 5.35 -10.36
N GLN A 58 6.82 6.31 -11.19
CA GLN A 58 6.62 7.70 -10.76
C GLN A 58 5.41 7.86 -9.84
N ARG A 59 4.36 7.05 -10.02
CA ARG A 59 3.12 7.14 -9.25
C ARG A 59 3.24 6.55 -7.85
N ILE A 60 4.03 5.49 -7.68
CA ILE A 60 4.11 4.72 -6.43
C ILE A 60 5.21 5.20 -5.48
N GLY A 61 5.94 6.26 -5.84
CA GLY A 61 7.03 6.79 -5.01
C GLY A 61 8.17 5.79 -4.83
N ASP A 62 8.96 5.98 -3.78
CA ASP A 62 10.16 5.19 -3.50
C ASP A 62 9.90 4.02 -2.56
N VAL A 63 8.94 4.19 -1.66
CA VAL A 63 8.53 3.17 -0.70
C VAL A 63 7.02 2.99 -0.77
N VAL A 64 6.60 1.76 -0.99
CA VAL A 64 5.21 1.34 -0.87
C VAL A 64 5.05 0.75 0.52
N ALA A 65 4.27 1.41 1.37
CA ALA A 65 3.94 0.86 2.68
C ALA A 65 2.54 0.25 2.63
N VAL A 66 2.40 -0.97 3.15
CA VAL A 66 1.14 -1.71 3.20
C VAL A 66 0.76 -1.88 4.66
N MET A 67 -0.30 -1.20 5.10
CA MET A 67 -0.71 -1.16 6.52
C MET A 67 -1.25 -2.50 6.99
N ARG A 68 -0.85 -2.96 8.17
CA ARG A 68 -1.26 -4.24 8.76
C ARG A 68 -2.47 -4.05 9.67
N ALA A 69 -3.16 -5.15 9.99
CA ALA A 69 -4.30 -5.18 10.91
C ALA A 69 -5.30 -4.05 10.63
N ASP A 70 -5.72 -3.29 11.64
CA ASP A 70 -6.68 -2.19 11.57
C ASP A 70 -6.02 -0.80 11.49
N TYR A 71 -4.72 -0.71 11.24
CA TYR A 71 -3.99 0.56 11.19
C TYR A 71 -4.26 1.36 9.90
N THR A 72 -4.36 2.67 10.01
CA THR A 72 -4.39 3.56 8.83
C THR A 72 -3.31 4.61 8.95
N TYR A 73 -2.65 4.93 7.84
CA TYR A 73 -1.76 6.06 7.77
C TYR A 73 -2.56 7.36 7.72
N LYS A 74 -2.17 8.32 8.57
CA LYS A 74 -2.70 9.69 8.53
C LYS A 74 -1.55 10.66 8.62
N LEU A 75 -1.53 11.65 7.74
CA LEU A 75 -0.58 12.74 7.85
C LEU A 75 -0.98 13.63 9.03
N ALA A 76 0.00 14.04 9.84
CA ALA A 76 -0.25 14.94 10.95
C ALA A 76 -0.89 16.25 10.46
N GLY A 77 -1.99 16.67 11.10
CA GLY A 77 -2.75 17.86 10.73
C GLY A 77 -3.76 17.64 9.60
N ASP A 78 -3.91 16.41 9.10
CA ASP A 78 -4.99 16.10 8.16
C ASP A 78 -6.34 16.05 8.89
N VAL A 79 -7.33 16.75 8.33
CA VAL A 79 -8.67 16.93 8.94
C VAL A 79 -9.71 16.06 8.22
N GLU A 80 -9.27 15.07 7.45
CA GLU A 80 -10.18 14.16 6.77
C GLU A 80 -11.10 13.45 7.76
N ARG A 81 -12.34 13.24 7.33
CA ARG A 81 -13.33 12.49 8.08
C ARG A 81 -12.76 11.11 8.41
N ALA A 82 -12.75 10.77 9.69
CA ALA A 82 -12.45 9.42 10.11
C ALA A 82 -13.55 8.48 9.58
N PHE A 83 -13.21 7.68 8.58
CA PHE A 83 -14.06 6.57 8.18
C PHE A 83 -14.06 5.52 9.28
N LEU A 84 -15.24 4.94 9.55
CA LEU A 84 -15.39 3.83 10.49
C LEU A 84 -14.78 2.53 9.96
N GLY A 85 -14.59 2.44 8.64
CA GLY A 85 -13.95 1.31 7.98
C GLY A 85 -13.17 1.77 6.75
N THR A 86 -12.04 1.11 6.50
CA THR A 86 -11.12 1.35 5.38
C THR A 86 -10.60 0.01 4.89
N HIS A 87 -10.29 -0.10 3.61
CA HIS A 87 -9.75 -1.32 2.99
C HIS A 87 -8.69 -0.95 1.95
N GLY A 88 -7.89 -1.93 1.53
CA GLY A 88 -6.88 -1.75 0.48
C GLY A 88 -5.58 -2.51 0.73
N SER A 89 -5.39 -3.03 1.93
CA SER A 89 -4.22 -3.82 2.30
C SER A 89 -4.41 -5.32 2.05
N LEU A 90 -3.41 -6.12 2.42
CA LEU A 90 -3.25 -7.54 2.11
C LEU A 90 -3.77 -8.47 3.21
N SER A 91 -4.60 -7.98 4.14
CA SER A 91 -5.21 -8.87 5.14
C SER A 91 -6.27 -9.78 4.47
N PRO A 92 -6.48 -11.01 4.96
CA PRO A 92 -7.55 -11.88 4.44
C PRO A 92 -8.92 -11.20 4.44
N ASP A 93 -9.24 -10.47 5.51
CA ASP A 93 -10.51 -9.73 5.67
C ASP A 93 -10.71 -8.64 4.60
N GLU A 94 -9.65 -8.12 4.00
CA GLU A 94 -9.71 -7.12 2.91
C GLU A 94 -9.69 -7.74 1.51
N MET A 95 -9.04 -8.90 1.34
CA MET A 95 -8.77 -9.52 0.04
C MET A 95 -9.79 -10.59 -0.33
N GLU A 96 -10.42 -11.26 0.64
CA GLU A 96 -11.38 -12.32 0.40
C GLU A 96 -12.76 -11.75 0.07
N ILE A 97 -13.11 -11.72 -1.21
CA ILE A 97 -14.40 -11.21 -1.70
C ILE A 97 -15.29 -12.37 -2.14
N ALA A 98 -16.54 -12.36 -1.67
CA ALA A 98 -17.51 -13.39 -2.03
C ALA A 98 -17.76 -13.42 -3.54
N TRP A 99 -17.67 -14.62 -4.12
CA TRP A 99 -18.01 -14.86 -5.52
C TRP A 99 -19.17 -15.87 -5.60
N LEU A 100 -20.22 -15.51 -6.34
CA LEU A 100 -21.42 -16.32 -6.50
C LEU A 100 -21.74 -16.47 -7.99
N ALA A 101 -21.98 -17.70 -8.42
CA ALA A 101 -22.39 -17.99 -9.79
C ALA A 101 -23.49 -19.06 -9.82
N ARG A 102 -24.37 -18.95 -10.81
CA ARG A 102 -25.42 -19.94 -11.09
C ARG A 102 -25.39 -20.30 -12.57
N ARG A 103 -25.50 -21.59 -12.85
CA ARG A 103 -25.72 -22.10 -14.21
C ARG A 103 -27.13 -21.76 -14.70
N LEU A 104 -27.22 -21.20 -15.90
CA LEU A 104 -28.48 -20.77 -16.54
C LEU A 104 -28.99 -21.78 -17.58
N ASP A 105 -28.28 -22.87 -17.80
CA ASP A 105 -28.59 -23.91 -18.78
C ASP A 105 -29.46 -25.05 -18.19
N ARG A 106 -30.19 -24.78 -17.11
CA ARG A 106 -31.19 -25.66 -16.50
C ARG A 106 -32.42 -24.87 -16.07
#